data_AF-A0AAE3R5D4-F1
#
_entry.id   AF-A0AAE3R5D4-F1
#
_cell.length_a   1.000
_cell.length_b   1.000
_cell.length_c   1.000
_cell.angle_alpha   90.00
_cell.angle_beta   90.00
_cell.angle_gamma   90.00
#
_symmetry.space_group_name_H-M   'P 1'
#
loop_
_entity.id
_entity.type
_entity.pdbx_description
1 polymer ?
#
loop_
_entity_poly.entity_id
_entity_poly.type
_entity_poly.pdbx_seq_one_letter_code
_entity_poly.pdbx_strand_id
1 'polypeptide(L)'
;MSVISFFSSMDALTTQSYPLDLYLSHIQDGAFREQVEQARQELNKDQPQSLPVVTLSGLFKINKEGLSLTQHSGFIALDVEGFQDLERGKVILSQDRYTYAVFENHSGKSLTALVRIAACEHGQAYQALSAYYEGVYGIITDPMDQLVTKLRYVTYDPFLSGNPEAETFKVRI
;
A
#
# COMPACT_ATOMS: atom_id res chain seq x y z
N MET A 1 5.56 7.08 -15.67
CA MET A 1 4.48 7.26 -14.67
C MET A 1 4.12 5.90 -14.12
N SER A 2 4.02 5.78 -12.79
CA SER A 2 3.62 4.55 -12.12
C SER A 2 2.10 4.43 -12.10
N VAL A 3 1.59 3.24 -12.40
CA VAL A 3 0.17 2.92 -12.46
C VAL A 3 -0.15 1.72 -11.60
N ILE A 4 -1.34 1.72 -11.01
CA ILE A 4 -1.88 0.67 -10.15
C ILE A 4 -3.25 0.23 -10.70
N SER A 5 -3.73 -0.94 -10.29
CA SER A 5 -5.12 -1.32 -10.52
C SER A 5 -6.02 -0.83 -9.39
N PHE A 6 -7.13 -0.23 -9.78
CA PHE A 6 -8.27 0.09 -8.93
C PHE A 6 -9.43 -0.85 -9.24
N PHE A 7 -10.17 -1.24 -8.21
CA PHE A 7 -11.30 -2.16 -8.28
C PHE A 7 -12.46 -1.56 -7.48
N SER A 8 -13.69 -1.66 -7.99
CA SER A 8 -14.87 -1.13 -7.31
C SER A 8 -15.17 -1.81 -5.98
N SER A 9 -14.67 -3.04 -5.77
CA SER A 9 -14.81 -3.84 -4.55
C SER A 9 -13.85 -5.04 -4.60
N MET A 10 -13.76 -5.82 -3.51
CA MET A 10 -12.99 -7.07 -3.46
C MET A 10 -13.42 -8.10 -4.51
N ASP A 11 -14.71 -8.19 -4.81
CA ASP A 11 -15.28 -9.17 -5.75
C ASP A 11 -15.39 -8.62 -7.19
N ALA A 12 -14.77 -7.46 -7.48
CA ALA A 12 -14.87 -6.84 -8.78
C ALA A 12 -14.30 -7.74 -9.89
N LEU A 13 -15.05 -7.87 -10.99
CA LEU A 13 -14.68 -8.69 -12.15
C LEU A 13 -13.83 -7.92 -13.18
N THR A 14 -13.63 -6.62 -12.97
CA THR A 14 -12.83 -5.77 -13.85
C THR A 14 -11.94 -4.84 -13.04
N THR A 15 -10.86 -4.36 -13.67
CA THR A 15 -9.90 -3.43 -13.07
C THR A 15 -9.85 -2.16 -13.89
N GLN A 16 -9.48 -1.05 -13.26
CA GLN A 16 -9.21 0.22 -13.93
C GLN A 16 -7.76 0.62 -13.70
N SER A 17 -7.12 1.15 -14.74
CA SER A 17 -5.80 1.76 -14.59
C SER A 17 -5.94 3.07 -13.81
N TYR A 18 -5.12 3.21 -12.78
CA TYR A 18 -5.15 4.35 -11.89
C TYR A 18 -3.73 4.89 -11.68
N PRO A 19 -3.44 6.16 -11.98
CA PRO A 19 -2.13 6.73 -11.70
C PRO A 19 -1.84 6.71 -10.20
N LEU A 20 -0.65 6.25 -9.80
CA LEU A 20 -0.29 6.15 -8.38
C LEU A 20 -0.29 7.53 -7.71
N ASP A 21 0.25 8.56 -8.37
CA ASP A 21 0.30 9.91 -7.80
C ASP A 21 -1.11 10.49 -7.60
N LEU A 22 -2.05 10.20 -8.52
CA LEU A 22 -3.46 10.59 -8.36
C LEU A 22 -4.10 9.87 -7.15
N TYR A 23 -3.78 8.59 -6.95
CA TYR A 23 -4.26 7.84 -5.79
C TYR A 23 -3.74 8.44 -4.48
N LEU A 24 -2.46 8.82 -4.41
CA LEU A 24 -1.89 9.47 -3.23
C LEU A 24 -2.52 10.84 -2.96
N SER A 25 -2.75 11.67 -4.00
CA SER A 25 -3.51 12.91 -3.85
C SER A 25 -4.92 12.66 -3.30
N HIS A 26 -5.61 11.63 -3.80
CA HIS A 26 -6.95 11.29 -3.32
C HIS A 26 -6.99 10.75 -1.88
N ILE A 27 -5.93 10.06 -1.42
CA ILE A 27 -5.77 9.70 -0.01
C ILE A 27 -5.69 10.98 0.83
N GLN A 28 -4.83 11.93 0.42
CA GLN A 28 -4.59 13.16 1.16
C GLN A 28 -5.81 14.10 1.18
N ASP A 29 -6.50 14.24 0.04
CA ASP A 29 -7.69 15.09 -0.10
C ASP A 29 -8.95 14.47 0.50
N GLY A 30 -8.89 13.19 0.89
CA GLY A 30 -10.02 12.50 1.49
C GLY A 30 -11.11 12.07 0.51
N ALA A 31 -10.75 11.76 -0.74
CA ALA A 31 -11.72 11.39 -1.79
C ALA A 31 -12.55 10.14 -1.44
N PHE A 32 -12.02 9.26 -0.59
CA PHE A 32 -12.68 8.03 -0.12
C PHE A 32 -13.19 8.12 1.33
N ARG A 33 -13.15 9.31 1.94
CA ARG A 33 -13.38 9.48 3.38
C ARG A 33 -14.75 8.95 3.82
N GLU A 34 -15.81 9.28 3.09
CA GLU A 34 -17.17 8.85 3.44
C GLU A 34 -17.31 7.33 3.43
N GLN A 35 -16.80 6.67 2.39
CA GLN A 35 -16.85 5.21 2.26
C GLN A 35 -16.01 4.51 3.34
N VAL A 36 -14.82 5.06 3.66
CA VAL A 36 -13.93 4.53 4.69
C VAL A 36 -14.55 4.67 6.08
N GLU A 37 -15.12 5.83 6.40
CA GLU A 37 -15.81 6.04 7.68
C GLU A 37 -17.04 5.15 7.83
N GLN A 38 -17.82 4.95 6.75
CA GLN A 38 -18.91 3.99 6.75
C GLN A 38 -18.39 2.57 7.01
N ALA A 39 -17.33 2.14 6.33
CA ALA A 39 -16.72 0.83 6.53
C ALA A 39 -16.22 0.62 7.97
N ARG A 40 -15.66 1.65 8.62
CA ARG A 40 -15.22 1.60 10.02
C ARG A 40 -16.38 1.42 11.01
N GLN A 41 -17.57 1.90 10.69
CA GLN A 41 -18.77 1.75 11.53
C GLN A 41 -19.41 0.37 11.40
N GLU A 42 -19.14 -0.38 10.33
CA GLU A 42 -19.60 -1.75 10.11
C GLU A 42 -18.80 -2.76 10.98
N LEU A 43 -18.86 -2.60 12.31
CA LEU A 43 -18.11 -3.30 13.35
C LEU A 43 -18.17 -4.85 13.30
N ASN A 44 -19.04 -5.46 12.48
CA ASN A 44 -19.35 -6.89 12.49
C ASN A 44 -19.14 -7.60 11.14
N LYS A 45 -18.52 -6.95 10.15
CA LYS A 45 -18.18 -7.62 8.88
C LYS A 45 -16.68 -7.70 8.74
N ASP A 46 -16.17 -8.91 8.55
CA ASP A 46 -14.73 -9.15 8.29
C ASP A 46 -14.23 -8.42 7.03
N GLN A 47 -15.14 -8.04 6.12
CA GLN A 47 -14.82 -7.35 4.86
C GLN A 47 -15.92 -6.34 4.48
N PRO A 48 -15.60 -5.03 4.39
CA PRO A 48 -16.53 -4.04 3.85
C PRO A 48 -16.70 -4.24 2.34
N GLN A 49 -17.76 -4.96 1.94
CA GLN A 49 -17.98 -5.37 0.54
C GLN A 49 -18.14 -4.19 -0.44
N SER A 50 -18.54 -3.01 0.03
CA SER A 50 -18.73 -1.81 -0.80
C SER A 50 -17.49 -0.93 -0.91
N LEU A 51 -16.44 -1.18 -0.12
CA LEU A 51 -15.24 -0.34 -0.12
C LEU A 51 -14.34 -0.76 -1.29
N PRO A 52 -13.98 0.17 -2.20
CA PRO A 52 -13.07 -0.12 -3.29
C PRO A 52 -11.71 -0.63 -2.80
N VAL A 53 -11.01 -1.36 -3.65
CA VAL A 53 -9.67 -1.88 -3.36
C VAL A 53 -8.68 -1.49 -4.47
N VAL A 54 -7.39 -1.53 -4.15
CA VAL A 54 -6.29 -1.27 -5.06
C VAL A 54 -5.20 -2.34 -4.91
N THR A 55 -4.41 -2.55 -5.97
CA THR A 55 -3.12 -3.26 -5.88
C THR A 55 -1.99 -2.28 -6.11
N LEU A 56 -1.29 -1.86 -5.05
CA LEU A 56 -0.25 -0.84 -5.15
C LEU A 56 1.00 -1.29 -5.93
N SER A 57 1.17 -2.60 -6.07
CA SER A 57 2.33 -3.22 -6.74
C SER A 57 2.25 -3.17 -8.26
N GLY A 58 1.11 -2.81 -8.87
CA GLY A 58 1.04 -2.73 -10.33
C GLY A 58 -0.36 -2.74 -10.93
N LEU A 59 -0.36 -2.77 -12.26
CA LEU A 59 -1.53 -2.91 -13.11
C LEU A 59 -1.78 -4.39 -13.43
N PHE A 60 -3.00 -4.84 -13.24
CA PHE A 60 -3.44 -6.22 -13.42
C PHE A 60 -4.62 -6.33 -14.38
N LYS A 61 -4.71 -7.48 -15.04
CA LYS A 61 -5.92 -7.96 -15.71
C LYS A 61 -6.51 -9.11 -14.90
N ILE A 62 -7.83 -9.18 -14.84
CA ILE A 62 -8.53 -10.34 -14.31
C ILE A 62 -8.73 -11.35 -15.43
N ASN A 63 -8.33 -12.59 -15.19
CA ASN A 63 -8.57 -13.73 -16.07
C ASN A 63 -9.11 -14.92 -15.26
N LYS A 64 -9.25 -16.09 -15.88
CA LYS A 64 -9.76 -17.31 -15.23
C LYS A 64 -8.88 -17.82 -14.09
N GLU A 65 -7.60 -17.45 -14.07
CA GLU A 65 -6.61 -17.84 -13.07
C GLU A 65 -6.48 -16.79 -11.95
N GLY A 66 -7.22 -15.67 -12.03
CA GLY A 66 -7.21 -14.58 -11.07
C GLY A 66 -6.54 -13.31 -11.61
N LEU A 67 -5.74 -12.65 -10.78
CA LEU A 67 -5.02 -11.43 -11.14
C LEU A 67 -3.71 -11.76 -11.87
N SER A 68 -3.61 -11.31 -13.12
CA SER A 68 -2.39 -11.42 -13.93
C SER A 68 -1.71 -10.06 -14.05
N LEU A 69 -0.46 -9.98 -13.58
CA LEU A 69 0.33 -8.75 -13.62
C LEU A 69 0.63 -8.37 -15.07
N THR A 70 0.27 -7.15 -15.45
CA THR A 70 0.60 -6.58 -16.77
C THR A 70 1.78 -5.62 -16.71
N GLN A 71 1.88 -4.86 -15.63
CA GLN A 71 2.97 -3.91 -15.41
C GLN A 71 3.16 -3.71 -13.90
N HIS A 72 4.38 -3.90 -13.41
CA HIS A 72 4.73 -3.55 -12.02
C HIS A 72 4.76 -2.02 -11.85
N SER A 73 4.26 -1.50 -10.74
CA SER A 73 4.21 -0.05 -10.46
C SER A 73 5.61 0.55 -10.21
N GLY A 74 6.55 -0.30 -9.81
CA GLY A 74 7.87 0.09 -9.31
C GLY A 74 7.89 0.34 -7.81
N PHE A 75 6.79 0.00 -7.11
CA PHE A 75 6.64 0.20 -5.68
C PHE A 75 6.20 -1.07 -4.96
N ILE A 76 6.57 -1.17 -3.69
CA ILE A 76 6.03 -2.14 -2.73
C ILE A 76 5.38 -1.35 -1.60
N ALA A 77 4.18 -1.77 -1.22
CA ALA A 77 3.52 -1.29 -0.01
C ALA A 77 3.78 -2.30 1.11
N LEU A 78 4.24 -1.80 2.24
CA LEU A 78 4.52 -2.56 3.46
C LEU A 78 3.51 -2.12 4.51
N ASP A 79 2.65 -3.03 4.94
CA ASP A 79 1.77 -2.78 6.07
C ASP A 79 2.58 -3.02 7.34
N VAL A 80 2.71 -1.96 8.15
CA VAL A 80 3.52 -1.94 9.35
C VAL A 80 2.61 -1.78 10.56
N GLU A 81 2.61 -2.81 11.41
CA GLU A 81 1.86 -2.83 12.66
C GLU A 81 2.78 -2.57 13.87
N GLY A 82 2.18 -2.37 15.04
CA GLY A 82 2.92 -2.28 16.31
C GLY A 82 3.25 -0.87 16.79
N PHE A 83 2.93 0.18 16.01
CA PHE A 83 2.97 1.55 16.52
C PHE A 83 1.78 1.82 17.44
N GLN A 84 2.04 2.09 18.72
CA GLN A 84 1.01 2.58 19.65
C GLN A 84 0.56 4.00 19.31
N ASP A 85 1.46 4.79 18.73
CA ASP A 85 1.24 6.16 18.28
C ASP A 85 1.55 6.21 16.76
N LEU A 86 0.48 6.22 15.96
CA LEU A 86 0.58 6.23 14.50
C LEU A 86 1.21 7.52 13.97
N GLU A 87 0.99 8.66 14.62
CA GLU A 87 1.62 9.93 14.24
C GLU A 87 3.13 9.85 14.42
N ARG A 88 3.58 9.32 15.56
CA ARG A 88 5.01 9.05 15.77
C ARG A 88 5.56 8.05 14.76
N GLY A 89 4.81 7.02 14.42
CA GLY A 89 5.17 6.07 13.36
C GLY A 89 5.36 6.75 12.01
N LYS A 90 4.42 7.61 11.60
CA LYS A 90 4.50 8.41 10.36
C LYS A 90 5.75 9.29 10.36
N VAL A 91 6.07 9.96 11.47
CA VAL A 91 7.29 10.78 11.58
C VAL A 91 8.54 9.93 11.38
N ILE A 92 8.67 8.80 12.07
CA ILE A 92 9.84 7.91 11.98
C ILE A 92 10.00 7.41 10.54
N LEU A 93 8.93 6.88 9.95
CA LEU A 93 8.98 6.27 8.63
C LEU A 93 9.14 7.31 7.51
N SER A 94 8.58 8.51 7.66
CA SER A 94 8.78 9.60 6.67
C SER A 94 10.23 10.09 6.57
N GLN A 95 11.04 9.84 7.60
CA GLN A 95 12.47 10.15 7.62
C GLN A 95 13.34 9.00 7.10
N ASP A 96 12.75 7.83 6.86
CA ASP A 96 13.45 6.69 6.26
C ASP A 96 13.85 7.04 4.82
N ARG A 97 15.08 6.68 4.45
CA ARG A 97 15.63 7.05 3.14
C ARG A 97 14.91 6.41 1.94
N TYR A 98 14.19 5.30 2.15
CA TYR A 98 13.50 4.55 1.11
C TYR A 98 11.98 4.75 1.12
N THR A 99 11.43 5.34 2.19
CA THR A 99 9.98 5.56 2.30
C THR A 99 9.55 6.75 1.44
N TYR A 100 8.85 6.43 0.35
CA TYR A 100 8.32 7.42 -0.57
C TYR A 100 7.05 8.09 -0.03
N ALA A 101 6.16 7.30 0.55
CA ALA A 101 4.95 7.77 1.21
C ALA A 101 4.62 6.87 2.41
N VAL A 102 4.00 7.42 3.44
CA VAL A 102 3.47 6.70 4.59
C VAL A 102 2.11 7.29 4.95
N PHE A 103 1.12 6.43 5.13
CA PHE A 103 -0.26 6.82 5.42
C PHE A 103 -0.97 5.73 6.21
N GLU A 104 -2.06 6.11 6.88
CA GLU A 104 -2.92 5.16 7.57
C GLU A 104 -3.71 4.26 6.62
N ASN A 105 -3.84 2.99 6.97
CA ASN A 105 -4.71 2.07 6.25
C ASN A 105 -6.19 2.36 6.51
N HIS A 106 -7.07 1.68 5.75
CA HIS A 106 -8.52 1.89 5.85
C HIS A 106 -9.09 1.73 7.28
N SER A 107 -8.48 0.90 8.12
CA SER A 107 -8.93 0.68 9.50
C SER A 107 -8.51 1.79 10.47
N GLY A 108 -7.50 2.60 10.13
CA GLY A 108 -6.92 3.60 11.02
C GLY A 108 -6.12 3.00 12.20
N LYS A 109 -5.65 1.75 12.08
CA LYS A 109 -4.94 1.02 13.15
C LYS A 109 -3.49 0.69 12.84
N SER A 110 -3.10 0.81 11.58
CA SER A 110 -1.72 0.57 11.13
C SER A 110 -1.38 1.50 9.98
N LEU A 111 -0.08 1.59 9.70
CA LEU A 111 0.45 2.41 8.61
C LEU A 111 0.79 1.52 7.41
N THR A 112 0.74 2.11 6.23
CA THR A 112 1.29 1.54 5.01
C THR A 112 2.48 2.41 4.60
N ALA A 113 3.67 1.82 4.54
CA ALA A 113 4.87 2.45 3.99
C ALA A 113 5.04 2.04 2.52
N LEU A 114 5.03 3.01 1.61
CA LEU A 114 5.22 2.80 0.19
C LEU A 114 6.68 3.06 -0.17
N VAL A 115 7.34 2.05 -0.74
CA VAL A 115 8.78 2.07 -1.05
C VAL A 115 9.01 1.85 -2.54
N ARG A 116 9.84 2.71 -3.14
CA ARG A 116 10.26 2.55 -4.54
C ARG A 116 11.32 1.46 -4.63
N ILE A 117 11.16 0.51 -5.55
CA ILE A 117 12.11 -0.59 -5.74
C ILE A 117 12.76 -0.55 -7.13
N ALA A 118 14.01 -1.00 -7.23
CA ALA A 118 14.66 -1.25 -8.51
C ALA A 118 14.03 -2.48 -9.20
N ALA A 119 14.22 -2.61 -10.51
CA ALA A 119 13.71 -3.74 -11.27
C ALA A 119 14.32 -5.06 -10.75
N CYS A 120 13.49 -5.86 -10.09
CA CYS A 120 13.79 -7.19 -9.57
C CYS A 120 12.46 -7.92 -9.27
N GLU A 121 12.55 -9.19 -8.88
CA GLU A 121 11.37 -9.97 -8.50
C GLU A 121 10.71 -9.37 -7.23
N HIS A 122 9.39 -9.15 -7.29
CA HIS A 122 8.64 -8.48 -6.22
C HIS A 122 8.82 -9.17 -4.87
N GLY A 123 8.72 -10.50 -4.85
CA GLY A 123 8.89 -11.28 -3.63
C GLY A 123 10.31 -11.19 -3.04
N GLN A 124 11.34 -11.07 -3.89
CA GLN A 124 12.72 -10.90 -3.45
C GLN A 124 12.95 -9.50 -2.87
N ALA A 125 12.40 -8.46 -3.52
CA ALA A 125 12.42 -7.10 -3.01
C ALA A 125 11.71 -7.01 -1.65
N TYR A 126 10.53 -7.63 -1.53
CA TYR A 126 9.80 -7.70 -0.27
C TYR A 126 10.65 -8.34 0.84
N GLN A 127 11.26 -9.49 0.61
CA GLN A 127 12.06 -10.17 1.64
C GLN A 127 13.22 -9.31 2.14
N ALA A 128 13.91 -8.63 1.22
CA ALA A 128 15.01 -7.72 1.56
C ALA A 128 14.50 -6.47 2.31
N LEU A 129 13.34 -5.93 1.93
CA LEU A 129 12.70 -4.82 2.64
C LEU A 129 12.22 -5.23 4.03
N SER A 130 11.58 -6.38 4.16
CA SER A 130 11.10 -6.92 5.44
C SER A 130 12.27 -7.05 6.43
N ALA A 131 13.37 -7.66 6.01
CA ALA A 131 14.59 -7.76 6.82
C ALA A 131 15.21 -6.39 7.16
N TYR A 132 15.13 -5.42 6.24
CA TYR A 132 15.58 -4.05 6.48
C TYR A 132 14.74 -3.35 7.56
N TYR A 133 13.41 -3.38 7.45
CA TYR A 133 12.51 -2.74 8.42
C TYR A 133 12.59 -3.42 9.79
N GLU A 134 12.74 -4.75 9.84
CA GLU A 134 12.98 -5.47 11.08
C GLU A 134 14.33 -5.06 11.71
N GLY A 135 15.40 -5.03 10.92
CA GLY A 135 16.74 -4.71 11.42
C GLY A 135 16.93 -3.24 11.85
N VAL A 136 16.26 -2.30 11.19
CA VAL A 136 16.40 -0.85 11.48
C VAL A 136 15.42 -0.38 12.53
N TYR A 137 14.17 -0.86 12.47
CA TYR A 137 13.08 -0.35 13.30
C TYR A 137 12.51 -1.39 14.28
N GLY A 138 12.90 -2.66 14.18
CA GLY A 138 12.24 -3.75 14.93
C GLY A 138 10.81 -4.00 14.46
N ILE A 139 10.46 -3.58 13.24
CA ILE A 139 9.10 -3.69 12.71
C ILE A 139 8.97 -4.98 11.92
N ILE A 140 7.97 -5.78 12.27
CA ILE A 140 7.56 -6.96 11.49
C ILE A 140 6.50 -6.50 10.49
N THR A 141 6.78 -6.69 9.20
CA THR A 141 5.84 -6.42 8.10
C THR A 141 4.89 -7.58 7.88
N ASP A 142 3.71 -7.34 7.32
CA ASP A 142 2.76 -8.40 6.96
C ASP A 142 3.37 -9.35 5.89
N PRO A 143 3.49 -10.67 6.14
CA PRO A 143 3.96 -11.64 5.16
C PRO A 143 3.21 -11.62 3.82
N MET A 144 1.93 -11.22 3.83
CA MET A 144 1.11 -11.12 2.61
C MET A 144 1.57 -9.99 1.68
N ASP A 145 2.34 -9.02 2.17
CA ASP A 145 2.95 -7.97 1.32
C ASP A 145 3.93 -8.54 0.29
N GLN A 146 4.39 -9.79 0.47
CA GLN A 146 5.16 -10.53 -0.55
C GLN A 146 4.34 -10.80 -1.82
N LEU A 147 3.01 -10.87 -1.71
CA LEU A 147 2.13 -11.14 -2.84
C LEU A 147 1.99 -9.88 -3.69
N VAL A 148 2.50 -9.94 -4.92
CA VAL A 148 2.36 -8.84 -5.89
C VAL A 148 0.88 -8.49 -6.14
N THR A 149 -0.02 -9.45 -5.96
CA THR A 149 -1.48 -9.32 -6.13
C THR A 149 -2.22 -8.82 -4.88
N LYS A 150 -1.52 -8.48 -3.78
CA LYS A 150 -2.17 -8.09 -2.51
C LYS A 150 -3.10 -6.89 -2.72
N LEU A 151 -4.39 -7.13 -2.48
CA LEU A 151 -5.44 -6.12 -2.49
C LEU A 151 -5.43 -5.35 -1.16
N ARG A 152 -5.62 -4.04 -1.25
CA ARG A 152 -5.78 -3.15 -0.10
C ARG A 152 -7.01 -2.29 -0.31
N TYR A 153 -7.84 -2.17 0.71
CA TYR A 153 -8.93 -1.20 0.68
C TYR A 153 -8.39 0.21 0.48
N VAL A 154 -9.15 1.02 -0.26
CA VAL A 154 -8.87 2.45 -0.33
C VAL A 154 -8.96 3.07 1.06
N THR A 155 -8.22 4.14 1.26
CA THR A 155 -8.09 4.82 2.55
C THR A 155 -8.13 6.32 2.34
N TYR A 156 -8.12 7.07 3.43
CA TYR A 156 -7.84 8.48 3.45
C TYR A 156 -6.93 8.83 4.64
N ASP A 157 -6.04 9.78 4.43
CA ASP A 157 -5.13 10.29 5.47
C ASP A 157 -4.69 11.71 5.08
N PRO A 158 -5.30 12.76 5.65
CA PRO A 158 -4.90 14.15 5.38
C PRO A 158 -3.46 14.47 5.83
N PHE A 159 -2.88 13.61 6.67
CA PHE A 159 -1.52 13.68 7.19
C PHE A 159 -0.59 12.65 6.54
N LEU A 160 -0.95 12.15 5.36
CA LEU A 160 -0.02 11.39 4.51
C LEU A 160 1.30 12.15 4.43
N SER A 161 2.37 11.47 4.81
CA SER A 161 3.73 12.02 4.86
C SER A 161 4.66 11.18 4.01
N GLY A 162 5.90 11.62 3.82
CA GLY A 162 6.91 10.90 3.05
C GLY A 162 7.84 11.82 2.29
N ASN A 163 8.67 11.21 1.44
CA ASN A 163 9.65 11.92 0.65
C ASN A 163 9.55 11.49 -0.82
N PRO A 164 9.03 12.33 -1.73
CA PRO A 164 8.99 12.04 -3.16
C PRO A 164 10.38 11.76 -3.77
N GLU A 165 11.43 12.31 -3.16
CA GLU A 165 12.85 12.14 -3.51
C GLU A 165 13.51 10.96 -2.77
N ALA A 166 12.73 10.09 -2.12
CA ALA A 166 13.26 8.89 -1.46
C ALA A 166 14.07 8.02 -2.43
N GLU A 167 15.14 7.43 -1.91
CA GLU A 167 16.03 6.55 -2.66
C GLU A 167 15.29 5.31 -3.17
N THR A 168 15.64 4.85 -4.36
CA THR A 168 15.17 3.56 -4.86
C THR A 168 15.87 2.43 -4.10
N PHE A 169 15.10 1.58 -3.44
CA PHE A 169 15.62 0.39 -2.78
C PHE A 169 16.18 -0.61 -3.79
N LYS A 170 17.41 -1.08 -3.56
CA LYS A 170 18.11 -2.04 -4.42
C LYS A 170 18.45 -3.29 -3.62
N VAL A 171 17.94 -4.44 -4.06
CA VAL A 171 18.35 -5.74 -3.51
C VAL A 171 19.83 -5.92 -3.83
N ARG A 172 20.65 -6.10 -2.79
CA ARG A 172 22.05 -6.51 -2.97
C ARG A 172 22.05 -8.02 -3.20
N ILE A 173 22.46 -8.42 -4.40
CA ILE A 173 22.66 -9.82 -4.81
C ILE A 173 24.08 -10.23 -4.42
#